data_AF-A0A354WJ75-F1
#
_entry.id   AF-A0A354WJ75-F1
#
_cell.length_a   1.000
_cell.length_b   1.000
_cell.length_c   1.000
_cell.angle_alpha   90.00
_cell.angle_beta   90.00
_cell.angle_gamma   90.00
#
_symmetry.space_group_name_H-M   'P 1'
#
loop_
_entity.id
_entity.type
_entity.pdbx_description
1 polymer ?
#
loop_
_entity_poly.entity_id
_entity_poly.type
_entity_poly.pdbx_seq_one_letter_code
_entity_poly.pdbx_strand_id
1 'polypeptide(L)'
;MNDSQPDNQLTSILIVDDTPDNLYLLSAMLTEQGYNVRCVINGSAAIMAAIADPPDLILLDIRMPQMSGYDVCKQLKSSERTRDIPVIFLSALNEVFDKIQAFEVGGLDYITKPFEIREVLARIKNQLNLQSAKLQIQKLNTELEQRVRERTKELEQANLRLLHNASHDALTGLPNRVFFMERLMAVLAYTHTYPSSQFAVLFLDCDDFKVVNDSLGHLAGDQLLKAVAQRLADCINPNYTLARFEGDEFTVLLEQIESVDEATLLAETIQQALSKSFLLHEHEVFINTSIGIVLGNVEYEQPEHLLRDADTAMYQAKTLGKARYQVFNQDMHTRALTRLQLENDLRRAIDRQEFIVYYQPIICLLTGRISSFEALVRWKHPQRGLVPPNDFIPIAEATGLIIPLGFWVLENSCRQLKLWQEKSAQRGEIFDITMSVNLSVKQFSQPNLIEQIDQVLESLQLDSKNLKLEITETAIMDNPELASELFEQLKARQIQLSLDDFGTGYSSLSYLHRFPLDIIKIDRSFISNLDSMEKNLEVVQAILNLAHHLGMSVVAEGIENQEQLSLLRLLGCELAQGYLFAKPLDTEAAETLFFSHPKW
;
A
#
# COMPACT_ATOMS: atom_id res chain seq x y z
N MET A 1 34.24 -24.49 26.38
CA MET A 1 35.00 -25.24 27.41
C MET A 1 34.64 -26.70 27.26
N ASN A 2 35.50 -27.45 26.56
CA ASN A 2 35.55 -28.90 26.59
C ASN A 2 37.01 -29.23 26.26
N ASP A 3 37.82 -29.33 27.31
CA ASP A 3 39.23 -29.76 27.24
C ASP A 3 39.23 -31.27 26.99
N SER A 4 39.29 -31.68 25.73
CA SER A 4 39.72 -33.03 25.36
C SER A 4 41.25 -33.05 25.44
N GLN A 5 41.78 -33.58 26.54
CA GLN A 5 43.20 -33.96 26.65
C GLN A 5 43.56 -34.87 25.46
N PRO A 6 44.66 -34.60 24.72
CA PRO A 6 45.10 -35.53 23.69
C PRO A 6 45.57 -36.82 24.38
N ASP A 7 45.13 -37.96 23.82
CA ASP A 7 45.66 -39.29 24.12
C ASP A 7 47.18 -39.23 24.18
N ASN A 8 47.77 -39.56 25.33
CA ASN A 8 49.21 -39.52 25.55
C ASN A 8 49.87 -40.75 24.89
N GLN A 9 49.80 -40.83 23.56
CA GLN A 9 50.55 -41.81 22.79
C GLN A 9 52.03 -41.43 22.88
N LEU A 10 52.81 -42.24 23.59
CA LEU A 10 54.27 -42.07 23.67
C LEU A 10 54.86 -42.12 22.26
N THR A 11 55.55 -41.05 21.85
CA THR A 11 56.16 -40.94 20.53
C THR A 11 57.11 -42.13 20.28
N SER A 12 56.87 -42.87 19.20
CA SER A 12 57.60 -44.09 18.85
C SER A 12 58.83 -43.79 18.01
N ILE A 13 60.00 -44.25 18.45
CA ILE A 13 61.26 -44.14 17.69
C ILE A 13 61.78 -45.54 17.37
N LEU A 14 62.13 -45.78 16.10
CA LEU A 14 62.81 -47.00 15.67
C LEU A 14 64.31 -46.73 15.52
N ILE A 15 65.13 -47.47 16.24
CA ILE A 15 66.59 -47.40 16.13
C ILE A 15 67.06 -48.62 15.36
N VAL A 16 67.89 -48.37 14.35
CA VAL A 16 68.43 -49.38 13.45
C VAL A 16 69.95 -49.24 13.48
N ASP A 17 70.65 -50.18 14.10
CA ASP A 17 72.11 -50.19 14.20
C ASP A 17 72.57 -51.64 14.40
N ASP A 18 73.62 -52.07 13.69
CA ASP A 18 74.14 -53.44 13.77
C ASP A 18 75.00 -53.68 15.03
N THR A 19 75.38 -52.61 15.74
CA THR A 19 76.21 -52.65 16.92
C THR A 19 75.35 -52.65 18.19
N PRO A 20 75.37 -53.72 19.01
CA PRO A 20 74.51 -53.83 20.21
C PRO A 20 74.71 -52.71 21.23
N ASP A 21 75.94 -52.20 21.38
CA ASP A 21 76.26 -51.13 22.31
C ASP A 21 75.57 -49.80 21.93
N ASN A 22 75.49 -49.49 20.63
CA ASN A 22 74.80 -48.30 20.11
C ASN A 22 73.29 -48.39 20.38
N LEU A 23 72.70 -49.56 20.13
CA LEU A 23 71.28 -49.81 20.41
C LEU A 23 70.97 -49.68 21.90
N TYR A 24 71.79 -50.29 22.77
CA TYR A 24 71.59 -50.19 24.23
C TYR A 24 71.69 -48.73 24.70
N LEU A 25 72.72 -48.01 24.25
CA LEU A 25 72.97 -46.62 24.63
C LEU A 25 71.83 -45.69 24.21
N LEU A 26 71.48 -45.68 22.92
CA LEU A 26 70.43 -44.81 22.39
C LEU A 26 69.04 -45.21 22.93
N SER A 27 68.77 -46.50 23.10
CA SER A 27 67.52 -46.98 23.67
C SER A 27 67.35 -46.54 25.13
N ALA A 28 68.38 -46.71 25.96
CA ALA A 28 68.34 -46.25 27.35
C ALA A 28 68.12 -44.74 27.44
N MET A 29 68.89 -43.95 26.67
CA MET A 29 68.79 -42.49 26.64
C MET A 29 67.42 -41.98 26.21
N LEU A 30 66.84 -42.55 25.15
CA LEU A 30 65.55 -42.10 24.63
C LEU A 30 64.37 -42.60 25.48
N THR A 31 64.47 -43.80 26.04
CA THR A 31 63.45 -44.32 26.96
C THR A 31 63.38 -43.48 28.24
N GLU A 32 64.53 -43.03 28.78
CA GLU A 32 64.57 -42.12 29.94
C GLU A 32 63.89 -40.77 29.67
N GLN A 33 63.90 -40.32 28.42
CA GLN A 33 63.22 -39.10 27.98
C GLN A 33 61.73 -39.32 27.63
N GLY A 34 61.21 -40.52 27.84
CA GLY A 34 59.79 -40.84 27.63
C GLY A 34 59.41 -41.22 26.21
N TYR A 35 60.37 -41.56 25.33
CA TYR A 35 60.05 -42.12 24.02
C TYR A 35 59.77 -43.62 24.10
N ASN A 36 58.84 -44.10 23.27
CA ASN A 36 58.66 -45.54 23.07
C ASN A 36 59.67 -46.02 22.02
N VAL A 37 60.70 -46.76 22.45
CA VAL A 37 61.82 -47.11 21.58
C VAL A 37 61.75 -48.57 21.14
N ARG A 38 61.84 -48.80 19.83
CA ARG A 38 62.02 -50.13 19.23
C ARG A 38 63.39 -50.20 18.60
N CYS A 39 64.09 -51.33 18.76
CA CYS A 39 65.43 -51.53 18.21
C CYS A 39 65.46 -52.73 17.28
N VAL A 40 66.19 -52.60 16.17
CA VAL A 40 66.45 -53.68 15.22
C VAL A 40 67.92 -53.63 14.76
N ILE A 41 68.48 -54.78 14.42
CA ILE A 41 69.92 -54.94 14.17
C ILE A 41 70.32 -54.95 12.69
N ASN A 42 69.36 -54.88 11.77
CA ASN A 42 69.63 -54.93 10.34
C ASN A 42 68.53 -54.25 9.50
N GLY A 43 68.85 -53.94 8.25
CA GLY A 43 67.98 -53.19 7.35
C GLY A 43 66.68 -53.91 6.96
N SER A 44 66.68 -55.23 6.79
CA SER A 44 65.46 -55.96 6.43
C SER A 44 64.45 -55.97 7.58
N ALA A 45 64.92 -56.17 8.82
CA ALA A 45 64.11 -56.04 10.02
C ALA A 45 63.57 -54.61 10.20
N ALA A 46 64.35 -53.58 9.86
CA ALA A 46 63.92 -52.18 9.93
C ALA A 46 62.72 -51.88 9.02
N ILE A 47 62.76 -52.35 7.78
CA ILE A 47 61.67 -52.13 6.82
C ILE A 47 60.41 -52.87 7.27
N MET A 48 60.54 -54.14 7.69
CA MET A 48 59.40 -54.90 8.21
C MET A 48 58.78 -54.25 9.44
N ALA A 49 59.61 -53.82 10.40
CA ALA A 49 59.15 -53.16 11.62
C ALA A 49 58.45 -51.83 11.34
N ALA A 50 59.01 -51.00 10.46
CA ALA A 50 58.43 -49.70 10.11
C ALA A 50 57.13 -49.82 9.30
N ILE A 51 56.97 -50.87 8.48
CA ILE A 51 55.71 -51.11 7.76
C ILE A 51 54.63 -51.66 8.69
N ALA A 52 54.99 -52.65 9.53
CA ALA A 52 54.04 -53.29 10.44
C ALA A 52 53.45 -52.29 11.43
N ASP A 53 54.32 -51.49 12.03
CA ASP A 53 53.95 -50.46 13.01
C ASP A 53 54.82 -49.21 12.77
N PRO A 54 54.34 -48.22 12.01
CA PRO A 54 55.08 -47.02 11.65
C PRO A 54 55.57 -46.21 12.86
N PRO A 55 56.89 -46.02 13.05
CA PRO A 55 57.40 -45.09 14.06
C PRO A 55 57.21 -43.64 13.63
N ASP A 56 57.24 -42.73 14.60
CA ASP A 56 57.26 -41.29 14.38
C ASP A 56 58.63 -40.79 13.88
N LEU A 57 59.71 -41.53 14.15
CA LEU A 57 61.06 -41.23 13.68
C LEU A 57 61.94 -42.47 13.63
N ILE A 58 62.86 -42.52 12.65
CA ILE A 58 63.83 -43.59 12.50
C ILE A 58 65.24 -43.05 12.67
N LEU A 59 66.00 -43.61 13.60
CA LEU A 59 67.46 -43.46 13.68
C LEU A 59 68.09 -44.62 12.93
N LEU A 60 68.87 -44.34 11.89
CA LEU A 60 69.31 -45.34 10.93
C LEU A 60 70.83 -45.31 10.74
N ASP A 61 71.50 -46.36 11.19
CA ASP A 61 72.91 -46.55 10.89
C ASP A 61 73.14 -46.71 9.38
N ILE A 62 74.23 -46.11 8.90
CA ILE A 62 74.56 -46.12 7.48
C ILE A 62 75.22 -47.45 7.09
N ARG A 63 76.03 -48.04 7.98
CA ARG A 63 76.98 -49.12 7.67
C ARG A 63 76.54 -50.41 8.34
N MET A 64 75.51 -51.03 7.77
CA MET A 64 75.01 -52.31 8.25
C MET A 64 75.34 -53.47 7.30
N PRO A 65 75.42 -54.72 7.80
CA PRO A 65 75.62 -55.91 6.97
C PRO A 65 74.44 -56.11 6.01
N GLN A 66 74.74 -56.65 4.81
CA GLN A 66 73.78 -57.01 3.75
C GLN A 66 73.09 -55.84 3.05
N MET A 67 72.61 -54.83 3.78
CA MET A 67 71.87 -53.68 3.25
C MET A 67 72.33 -52.40 3.95
N SER A 68 72.76 -51.41 3.17
CA SER A 68 73.20 -50.13 3.75
C SER A 68 72.00 -49.32 4.27
N GLY A 69 72.26 -48.39 5.19
CA GLY A 69 71.23 -47.45 5.65
C GLY A 69 70.62 -46.63 4.51
N TYR A 70 71.39 -46.30 3.47
CA TYR A 70 70.87 -45.60 2.30
C TYR A 70 69.83 -46.42 1.53
N ASP A 71 70.10 -47.73 1.36
CA ASP A 71 69.17 -48.65 0.70
C ASP A 71 67.87 -48.80 1.50
N VAL A 72 67.99 -48.90 2.82
CA VAL A 72 66.84 -48.95 3.74
C VAL A 72 66.01 -47.67 3.65
N CYS A 73 66.64 -46.49 3.74
CA CYS A 73 65.95 -45.21 3.65
C CYS A 73 65.22 -45.07 2.31
N LYS A 74 65.88 -45.40 1.19
CA LYS A 74 65.26 -45.35 -0.13
C LYS A 74 64.02 -46.24 -0.22
N GLN A 75 64.05 -47.45 0.34
CA GLN A 75 62.90 -48.35 0.37
C GLN A 75 61.77 -47.80 1.25
N LEU A 76 62.08 -47.29 2.44
CA LEU A 76 61.10 -46.64 3.31
C LEU A 76 60.43 -45.44 2.63
N LYS A 77 61.19 -44.65 1.86
CA LYS A 77 60.68 -43.48 1.13
C LYS A 77 59.84 -43.83 -0.10
N SER A 78 59.99 -45.03 -0.64
CA SER A 78 59.18 -45.50 -1.78
C SER A 78 57.76 -45.95 -1.37
N SER A 79 57.56 -46.36 -0.12
CA SER A 79 56.28 -46.88 0.39
C SER A 79 55.34 -45.76 0.84
N GLU A 80 54.05 -45.82 0.47
CA GLU A 80 53.02 -44.86 0.93
C GLU A 80 52.88 -44.80 2.44
N ARG A 81 53.08 -45.93 3.13
CA ARG A 81 52.89 -46.03 4.57
C ARG A 81 54.05 -45.46 5.39
N THR A 82 55.25 -45.37 4.80
CA THR A 82 56.48 -45.00 5.52
C THR A 82 57.20 -43.79 4.93
N ARG A 83 56.76 -43.26 3.77
CA ARG A 83 57.48 -42.18 3.07
C ARG A 83 57.62 -40.90 3.87
N ASP A 84 56.63 -40.56 4.69
CA ASP A 84 56.63 -39.34 5.48
C ASP A 84 57.37 -39.49 6.82
N ILE A 85 57.79 -40.70 7.19
CA ILE A 85 58.52 -40.95 8.44
C ILE A 85 59.91 -40.31 8.35
N PRO A 86 60.30 -39.42 9.26
CA PRO A 86 61.62 -38.83 9.26
C PRO A 86 62.71 -39.85 9.56
N VAL A 87 63.79 -39.81 8.77
CA VAL A 87 64.96 -40.66 8.94
C VAL A 87 66.15 -39.78 9.27
N ILE A 88 66.79 -40.04 10.40
CA ILE A 88 68.05 -39.42 10.82
C ILE A 88 69.15 -40.48 10.73
N PHE A 89 70.17 -40.23 9.92
CA PHE A 89 71.27 -41.16 9.74
C PHE A 89 72.26 -41.13 10.92
N LEU A 90 72.84 -42.28 11.27
CA LEU A 90 73.93 -42.38 12.25
C LEU A 90 75.24 -42.62 11.48
N SER A 91 76.20 -41.69 11.57
CA SER A 91 77.47 -41.73 10.84
C SER A 91 78.69 -41.79 11.76
N ALA A 92 79.81 -42.35 11.33
CA ALA A 92 81.04 -42.43 12.12
C ALA A 92 81.91 -41.16 12.01
N LEU A 93 82.59 -40.74 13.10
CA LEU A 93 83.42 -39.52 13.15
C LEU A 93 84.54 -39.46 12.09
N ASN A 94 85.11 -40.63 11.74
CA ASN A 94 86.35 -40.76 10.98
C ASN A 94 86.14 -41.31 9.57
N GLU A 95 84.90 -41.30 9.06
CA GLU A 95 84.57 -41.74 7.70
C GLU A 95 84.09 -40.57 6.85
N VAL A 96 84.32 -40.64 5.53
CA VAL A 96 83.76 -39.67 4.58
C VAL A 96 82.25 -39.93 4.51
N PHE A 97 81.47 -39.24 5.36
CA PHE A 97 80.01 -39.26 5.30
C PHE A 97 79.53 -38.49 4.06
N ASP A 98 78.91 -39.21 3.12
CA ASP A 98 78.31 -38.62 1.94
C ASP A 98 76.94 -37.98 2.28
N LYS A 99 77.01 -36.74 2.75
CA LYS A 99 75.83 -35.91 3.06
C LYS A 99 74.90 -35.76 1.85
N ILE A 100 75.46 -35.70 0.64
CA ILE A 100 74.69 -35.52 -0.59
C ILE A 100 73.84 -36.77 -0.81
N GLN A 101 74.46 -37.95 -0.76
CA GLN A 101 73.76 -39.22 -0.88
C GLN A 101 72.69 -39.40 0.21
N ALA A 102 72.96 -39.00 1.46
CA ALA A 102 72.02 -39.09 2.58
C ALA A 102 70.72 -38.30 2.33
N PHE A 103 70.82 -37.07 1.83
CA PHE A 103 69.64 -36.26 1.52
C PHE A 103 68.96 -36.72 0.22
N GLU A 104 69.71 -37.18 -0.79
CA GLU A 104 69.16 -37.68 -2.06
C GLU A 104 68.26 -38.91 -1.89
N VAL A 105 68.60 -39.81 -0.96
CA VAL A 105 67.75 -40.98 -0.64
C VAL A 105 66.60 -40.66 0.31
N GLY A 106 66.43 -39.38 0.68
CA GLY A 106 65.31 -38.88 1.49
C GLY A 106 65.55 -38.88 3.01
N GLY A 107 66.80 -39.02 3.46
CA GLY A 107 67.16 -38.71 4.85
C GLY A 107 66.97 -37.23 5.14
N LEU A 108 66.65 -36.89 6.38
CA LEU A 108 66.31 -35.52 6.77
C LEU A 108 67.36 -34.89 7.70
N ASP A 109 68.15 -35.71 8.39
CA ASP A 109 69.27 -35.25 9.20
C ASP A 109 70.29 -36.37 9.42
N TYR A 110 71.36 -36.08 10.15
CA TYR A 110 72.32 -37.07 10.62
C TYR A 110 72.87 -36.74 12.00
N ILE A 111 73.38 -37.75 12.70
CA ILE A 111 74.05 -37.67 13.99
C ILE A 111 75.38 -38.43 13.87
N THR A 112 76.46 -37.85 14.39
CA THR A 112 77.80 -38.44 14.30
C THR A 112 78.11 -39.24 15.58
N LYS A 113 78.76 -40.41 15.45
CA LYS A 113 79.27 -41.25 16.55
C LYS A 113 80.66 -40.76 17.00
N PRO A 114 81.01 -40.79 18.31
CA PRO A 114 80.22 -41.25 19.44
C PRO A 114 79.07 -40.27 19.77
N PHE A 115 77.94 -40.80 20.23
CA PHE A 115 76.73 -40.01 20.41
C PHE A 115 76.80 -39.06 21.60
N GLU A 116 76.50 -37.78 21.36
CA GLU A 116 76.21 -36.82 22.42
C GLU A 116 74.70 -36.73 22.67
N ILE A 117 74.28 -37.00 23.92
CA ILE A 117 72.85 -37.03 24.33
C ILE A 117 72.10 -35.77 23.91
N ARG A 118 72.71 -34.60 24.14
CA ARG A 118 72.08 -33.31 23.87
C ARG A 118 71.86 -33.09 22.37
N GLU A 119 72.82 -33.52 21.54
CA GLU A 119 72.70 -33.41 20.08
C GLU A 119 71.60 -34.33 19.57
N VAL A 120 71.62 -35.61 19.96
CA VAL A 120 70.62 -36.62 19.56
C VAL A 120 69.21 -36.13 19.88
N LEU A 121 68.98 -35.67 21.12
CA LEU A 121 67.68 -35.17 21.54
C LEU A 121 67.25 -33.90 20.81
N ALA A 122 68.17 -32.96 20.55
CA ALA A 122 67.85 -31.74 19.81
C ALA A 122 67.41 -32.06 18.38
N ARG A 123 68.12 -32.97 17.70
CA ARG A 123 67.83 -33.39 16.33
C ARG A 123 66.47 -34.10 16.23
N ILE A 124 66.21 -35.04 17.13
CA ILE A 124 64.92 -35.74 17.23
C ILE A 124 63.77 -34.78 17.49
N LYS A 125 63.90 -33.90 18.49
CA LYS A 125 62.84 -32.92 18.83
C LYS A 125 62.54 -31.98 17.68
N ASN A 126 63.57 -31.46 16.99
CA ASN A 126 63.37 -30.59 15.83
C ASN A 126 62.57 -31.29 14.74
N GLN A 127 62.90 -32.54 14.46
CA GLN A 127 62.27 -33.25 13.37
C GLN A 127 60.82 -33.66 13.67
N LEU A 128 60.54 -34.09 14.91
CA LEU A 128 59.18 -34.36 15.38
C LEU A 128 58.31 -33.09 15.41
N ASN A 129 58.89 -31.95 15.83
CA ASN A 129 58.19 -30.66 15.83
C ASN A 129 57.81 -30.21 14.42
N LEU A 130 58.73 -30.36 13.45
CA LEU A 130 58.46 -30.04 12.05
C LEU A 130 57.33 -30.90 11.46
N GLN A 131 57.33 -32.20 11.76
CA GLN A 131 56.27 -33.11 11.31
C GLN A 131 54.93 -32.75 11.94
N SER A 132 54.91 -32.47 13.25
CA SER A 132 53.71 -32.06 13.98
C SER A 132 53.14 -30.75 13.43
N ALA A 133 54.00 -29.76 13.17
CA ALA A 133 53.60 -28.48 12.57
C ALA A 133 53.02 -28.66 11.16
N LYS A 134 53.62 -29.52 10.32
CA LYS A 134 53.13 -29.82 8.97
C LYS A 134 51.73 -30.43 9.00
N LEU A 135 51.49 -31.40 9.88
CA LEU A 135 50.17 -32.02 10.05
C LEU A 135 49.13 -31.02 10.56
N GLN A 136 49.51 -30.16 11.50
CA GLN A 136 48.61 -29.12 12.02
C GLN A 136 48.23 -28.10 10.94
N ILE A 137 49.18 -27.68 10.09
CA ILE A 137 48.90 -26.79 8.96
C ILE A 137 47.93 -27.45 7.97
N GLN A 138 48.15 -28.73 7.64
CA GLN A 138 47.24 -29.46 6.74
C GLN A 138 45.82 -29.51 7.31
N LYS A 139 45.67 -29.84 8.59
CA LYS A 139 44.38 -29.87 9.27
C LYS A 139 43.69 -28.49 9.24
N LEU A 140 44.41 -27.44 9.62
CA LEU A 140 43.87 -26.07 9.62
C LEU A 140 43.49 -25.61 8.22
N ASN A 141 44.25 -25.97 7.18
CA ASN A 141 43.90 -25.65 5.80
C ASN A 141 42.60 -26.34 5.37
N THR A 142 42.41 -27.62 5.71
CA THR A 142 41.16 -28.33 5.39
C THR A 142 39.96 -27.70 6.11
N GLU A 143 40.11 -27.37 7.40
CA GLU A 143 39.07 -26.67 8.17
C GLU A 143 38.75 -25.29 7.59
N LEU A 144 39.77 -24.52 7.19
CA LEU A 144 39.61 -23.21 6.58
C LEU A 144 38.90 -23.31 5.22
N GLU A 145 39.29 -24.25 4.36
CA GLU A 145 38.64 -24.46 3.06
C GLU A 145 37.16 -24.83 3.19
N GLN A 146 36.81 -25.64 4.20
CA GLN A 146 35.42 -25.96 4.47
C GLN A 146 34.65 -24.71 4.93
N ARG A 147 35.23 -23.94 5.86
CA ARG A 147 34.61 -22.72 6.38
C ARG A 147 34.42 -21.66 5.30
N VAL A 148 35.38 -21.51 4.39
CA VAL A 148 35.28 -20.61 3.23
C VAL A 148 34.12 -21.06 2.33
N ARG A 149 34.04 -22.36 1.98
CA ARG A 149 32.94 -22.89 1.16
C ARG A 149 31.56 -22.63 1.77
N GLU A 150 31.41 -22.86 3.07
CA GLU A 150 30.16 -22.60 3.80
C GLU A 150 29.79 -21.11 3.74
N ARG A 151 30.75 -20.22 4.04
CA ARG A 151 30.52 -18.76 4.03
C ARG A 151 30.24 -18.20 2.64
N THR A 152 30.91 -18.71 1.59
CA THR A 152 30.63 -18.30 0.21
C THR A 152 29.19 -18.65 -0.18
N LYS A 153 28.72 -19.85 0.17
CA LYS A 153 27.34 -20.27 -0.10
C LYS A 153 26.31 -19.43 0.65
N GLU A 154 26.56 -19.11 1.93
CA GLU A 154 25.70 -18.20 2.70
C GLU A 154 25.62 -16.80 2.07
N LEU A 155 26.77 -16.27 1.62
CA LEU A 155 26.86 -14.96 1.02
C LEU A 155 26.12 -14.89 -0.33
N GLU A 156 26.24 -15.92 -1.17
CA GLU A 156 25.49 -16.02 -2.42
C GLU A 156 23.98 -16.04 -2.18
N GLN A 157 23.51 -16.83 -1.22
CA GLN A 157 22.09 -16.88 -0.86
C GLN A 157 21.59 -15.55 -0.29
N ALA A 158 22.38 -14.86 0.53
CA ALA A 158 22.06 -13.54 1.05
C ALA A 158 21.98 -12.50 -0.08
N ASN A 159 22.92 -12.50 -1.02
CA ASN A 159 22.91 -11.59 -2.17
C ASN A 159 21.71 -11.82 -3.08
N LEU A 160 21.34 -13.08 -3.36
CA LEU A 160 20.14 -13.39 -4.14
C LEU A 160 18.87 -12.86 -3.47
N ARG A 161 18.76 -13.00 -2.14
CA ARG A 161 17.65 -12.44 -1.37
C ARG A 161 17.63 -10.91 -1.39
N LEU A 162 18.80 -10.27 -1.30
CA LEU A 162 18.90 -8.81 -1.39
C LEU A 162 18.44 -8.30 -2.76
N LEU A 163 18.87 -8.94 -3.85
CA LEU A 163 18.45 -8.59 -5.21
C LEU A 163 16.95 -8.80 -5.41
N HIS A 164 16.40 -9.90 -4.90
CA HIS A 164 14.96 -10.16 -4.96
C HIS A 164 14.17 -9.12 -4.16
N ASN A 165 14.57 -8.83 -2.92
CA ASN A 165 13.89 -7.85 -2.06
C ASN A 165 13.99 -6.41 -2.58
N ALA A 166 15.05 -6.09 -3.33
CA ALA A 166 15.17 -4.78 -3.97
C ALA A 166 14.11 -4.56 -5.07
N SER A 167 13.62 -5.63 -5.68
CA SER A 167 12.71 -5.58 -6.84
C SER A 167 11.30 -6.14 -6.59
N HIS A 168 11.05 -6.78 -5.45
CA HIS A 168 9.78 -7.44 -5.12
C HIS A 168 9.24 -6.98 -3.77
N ASP A 169 7.91 -6.95 -3.64
CA ASP A 169 7.18 -6.67 -2.41
C ASP A 169 7.26 -7.88 -1.46
N ALA A 170 7.61 -7.62 -0.20
CA ALA A 170 7.85 -8.68 0.78
C ALA A 170 6.55 -9.40 1.22
N LEU A 171 5.39 -8.76 1.09
CA LEU A 171 4.12 -9.33 1.54
C LEU A 171 3.49 -10.21 0.45
N THR A 172 3.39 -9.72 -0.78
CA THR A 172 2.70 -10.40 -1.88
C THR A 172 3.64 -11.21 -2.76
N GLY A 173 4.94 -10.92 -2.75
CA GLY A 173 5.93 -11.52 -3.65
C GLY A 173 5.86 -10.99 -5.09
N LEU A 174 4.96 -10.06 -5.39
CA LEU A 174 4.90 -9.38 -6.69
C LEU A 174 6.09 -8.43 -6.86
N PRO A 175 6.45 -8.05 -8.10
CA PRO A 175 7.31 -6.89 -8.33
C PRO A 175 6.86 -5.67 -7.53
N ASN A 176 7.82 -4.89 -7.03
CA ASN A 176 7.57 -3.67 -6.29
C ASN A 176 7.57 -2.44 -7.21
N ARG A 177 7.31 -1.26 -6.61
CA ARG A 177 7.38 0.03 -7.30
C ARG A 177 8.70 0.27 -8.05
N VAL A 178 9.84 -0.11 -7.49
CA VAL A 178 11.15 0.12 -8.14
C VAL A 178 11.24 -0.67 -9.44
N PHE A 179 10.93 -1.96 -9.40
CA PHE A 179 10.93 -2.80 -10.60
C PHE A 179 9.92 -2.31 -11.65
N PHE A 180 8.72 -1.94 -11.22
CA PHE A 180 7.70 -1.41 -12.13
C PHE A 180 8.18 -0.13 -12.85
N MET A 181 8.82 0.79 -12.12
CA MET A 181 9.36 2.03 -12.68
C MET A 181 10.48 1.77 -13.69
N GLU A 182 11.40 0.86 -13.39
CA GLU A 182 12.47 0.46 -14.31
C GLU A 182 11.89 -0.14 -15.60
N ARG A 183 10.89 -1.01 -15.47
CA ARG A 183 10.22 -1.63 -16.63
C ARG A 183 9.46 -0.60 -17.46
N LEU A 184 8.70 0.28 -16.82
CA LEU A 184 7.95 1.33 -17.49
C LEU A 184 8.89 2.30 -18.23
N MET A 185 10.03 2.65 -17.63
CA MET A 185 11.06 3.47 -18.28
C MET A 185 11.61 2.79 -19.55
N ALA A 186 11.86 1.48 -19.50
CA ALA A 186 12.33 0.73 -20.67
C ALA A 186 11.27 0.69 -21.79
N VAL A 187 10.01 0.48 -21.45
CA VAL A 187 8.89 0.48 -22.42
C VAL A 187 8.71 1.87 -23.03
N LEU A 188 8.80 2.93 -22.23
CA LEU A 188 8.71 4.31 -22.72
C LEU A 188 9.82 4.61 -23.72
N ALA A 189 11.07 4.26 -23.40
CA ALA A 189 12.20 4.43 -24.30
C ALA A 189 12.04 3.63 -25.61
N TYR A 190 11.44 2.45 -25.54
CA TYR A 190 11.10 1.65 -26.71
C TYR A 190 10.05 2.34 -27.60
N THR A 191 8.98 2.88 -27.01
CA THR A 191 7.93 3.62 -27.74
C THR A 191 8.47 4.90 -28.40
N HIS A 192 9.40 5.62 -27.76
CA HIS A 192 10.10 6.75 -28.39
C HIS A 192 10.89 6.33 -29.64
N THR A 193 11.45 5.12 -29.63
CA THR A 193 12.19 4.55 -30.77
C THR A 193 11.23 4.02 -31.85
N TYR A 194 10.09 3.45 -31.44
CA TYR A 194 9.08 2.85 -32.30
C TYR A 194 7.69 3.43 -31.99
N PRO A 195 7.33 4.60 -32.57
CA PRO A 195 6.08 5.31 -32.23
C PRO A 195 4.79 4.56 -32.53
N SER A 196 4.85 3.50 -33.33
CA SER A 196 3.72 2.61 -33.61
C SER A 196 3.43 1.62 -32.47
N SER A 197 4.37 1.42 -31.55
CA SER A 197 4.19 0.52 -30.40
C SER A 197 3.38 1.20 -29.31
N GLN A 198 2.22 0.63 -28.98
CA GLN A 198 1.38 1.09 -27.90
C GLN A 198 1.59 0.25 -26.64
N PHE A 199 1.32 0.86 -25.50
CA PHE A 199 1.30 0.20 -24.19
C PHE A 199 0.28 0.91 -23.30
N ALA A 200 -0.15 0.27 -22.21
CA ALA A 200 -1.06 0.87 -21.24
C ALA A 200 -0.58 0.64 -19.81
N VAL A 201 -0.88 1.59 -18.94
CA VAL A 201 -0.72 1.47 -17.50
C VAL A 201 -2.09 1.44 -16.85
N LEU A 202 -2.36 0.40 -16.07
CA LEU A 202 -3.48 0.32 -15.16
C LEU A 202 -2.96 0.61 -13.75
N PHE A 203 -3.64 1.52 -13.05
CA PHE A 203 -3.43 1.81 -11.63
C PHE A 203 -4.69 1.41 -10.88
N LEU A 204 -4.56 0.52 -9.90
CA LEU A 204 -5.66 -0.13 -9.19
C LEU A 204 -5.56 0.19 -7.72
N ASP A 205 -6.70 0.43 -7.09
CA ASP A 205 -6.83 0.59 -5.65
C ASP A 205 -8.01 -0.24 -5.15
N CYS A 206 -7.83 -0.86 -3.98
CA CYS A 206 -8.85 -1.69 -3.36
C CYS A 206 -9.83 -0.81 -2.57
N ASP A 207 -11.07 -0.70 -3.07
CA ASP A 207 -12.07 0.18 -2.50
C ASP A 207 -12.37 -0.17 -1.03
N ASP A 208 -12.33 0.83 -0.15
CA ASP A 208 -12.64 0.69 1.28
C ASP A 208 -11.77 -0.32 2.04
N PHE A 209 -10.55 -0.62 1.56
CA PHE A 209 -9.60 -1.51 2.25
C PHE A 209 -9.33 -1.09 3.70
N LYS A 210 -9.32 0.22 3.97
CA LYS A 210 -9.18 0.74 5.34
C LYS A 210 -10.28 0.23 6.28
N VAL A 211 -11.51 0.08 5.81
CA VAL A 211 -12.63 -0.45 6.62
C VAL A 211 -12.35 -1.89 7.05
N VAL A 212 -11.72 -2.70 6.18
CA VAL A 212 -11.29 -4.06 6.51
C VAL A 212 -10.23 -4.03 7.61
N ASN A 213 -9.22 -3.16 7.51
CA ASN A 213 -8.20 -3.01 8.54
C ASN A 213 -8.78 -2.55 9.88
N ASP A 214 -9.66 -1.55 9.85
CA ASP A 214 -10.25 -0.97 11.06
C ASP A 214 -11.24 -1.96 11.73
N SER A 215 -11.87 -2.85 10.96
CA SER A 215 -12.87 -3.81 11.46
C SER A 215 -12.28 -5.18 11.86
N LEU A 216 -11.34 -5.71 11.09
CA LEU A 216 -10.79 -7.07 11.24
C LEU A 216 -9.30 -7.09 11.63
N GLY A 217 -8.65 -5.93 11.67
CA GLY A 217 -7.25 -5.76 12.01
C GLY A 217 -6.29 -5.96 10.83
N HIS A 218 -5.07 -5.43 10.99
CA HIS A 218 -4.05 -5.42 9.94
C HIS A 218 -3.63 -6.81 9.44
N LEU A 219 -3.67 -7.84 10.29
CA LEU A 219 -3.34 -9.22 9.87
C LEU A 219 -4.35 -9.76 8.84
N ALA A 220 -5.63 -9.41 8.98
CA ALA A 220 -6.65 -9.78 7.99
C ALA A 220 -6.46 -8.97 6.70
N GLY A 221 -6.11 -7.69 6.81
CA GLY A 221 -5.74 -6.86 5.66
C GLY A 221 -4.55 -7.44 4.87
N ASP A 222 -3.50 -7.87 5.56
CA ASP A 222 -2.33 -8.51 4.93
C ASP A 222 -2.68 -9.79 4.18
N GLN A 223 -3.60 -10.60 4.73
CA GLN A 223 -4.09 -11.81 4.06
C GLN A 223 -4.96 -11.46 2.85
N LEU A 224 -5.79 -10.44 2.96
CA LEU A 224 -6.59 -9.94 1.85
C LEU A 224 -5.68 -9.47 0.70
N LEU A 225 -4.62 -8.70 0.99
CA LEU A 225 -3.67 -8.24 -0.02
C LEU A 225 -2.96 -9.40 -0.73
N LYS A 226 -2.58 -10.46 -0.01
CA LYS A 226 -2.02 -11.67 -0.61
C LYS A 226 -3.03 -12.38 -1.53
N ALA A 227 -4.28 -12.47 -1.10
CA ALA A 227 -5.33 -13.11 -1.89
C ALA A 227 -5.71 -12.29 -3.14
N VAL A 228 -5.74 -10.95 -3.02
CA VAL A 228 -5.91 -10.01 -4.14
C VAL A 228 -4.76 -10.16 -5.12
N ALA A 229 -3.51 -10.15 -4.65
CA ALA A 229 -2.33 -10.33 -5.49
C ALA A 229 -2.36 -11.64 -6.28
N GLN A 230 -2.73 -12.75 -5.63
CA GLN A 230 -2.87 -14.04 -6.31
C GLN A 230 -3.98 -13.99 -7.37
N ARG A 231 -5.16 -13.45 -7.03
CA ARG A 231 -6.29 -13.38 -7.96
C ARG A 231 -6.00 -12.47 -9.15
N LEU A 232 -5.25 -11.38 -8.95
CA LEU A 232 -4.75 -10.53 -10.02
C LEU A 232 -3.78 -11.29 -10.93
N ALA A 233 -2.82 -12.02 -10.35
CA ALA A 233 -1.87 -12.82 -11.11
C ALA A 233 -2.56 -13.89 -11.98
N ASP A 234 -3.66 -14.48 -11.49
CA ASP A 234 -4.44 -15.47 -12.24
C ASP A 234 -5.22 -14.85 -13.42
N CYS A 235 -5.51 -13.54 -13.38
CA CYS A 235 -6.25 -12.82 -14.43
C CYS A 235 -5.35 -12.20 -15.50
N ILE A 236 -4.07 -12.02 -15.20
CA ILE A 236 -3.14 -11.21 -16.01
C ILE A 236 -2.27 -12.12 -16.87
N ASN A 237 -2.12 -11.74 -18.14
CA ASN A 237 -1.23 -12.44 -19.07
C ASN A 237 0.23 -12.41 -18.51
N PRO A 238 0.96 -13.54 -18.50
CA PRO A 238 2.35 -13.58 -18.04
C PRO A 238 3.31 -12.62 -18.75
N ASN A 239 2.94 -12.13 -19.95
CA ASN A 239 3.72 -11.13 -20.68
C ASN A 239 3.53 -9.69 -20.17
N TYR A 240 2.52 -9.45 -19.33
CA TYR A 240 2.29 -8.15 -18.69
C TYR A 240 2.99 -8.11 -17.33
N THR A 241 3.34 -6.90 -16.89
CA THR A 241 3.99 -6.72 -15.59
C THR A 241 2.95 -6.30 -14.56
N LEU A 242 2.59 -7.22 -13.66
CA LEU A 242 1.83 -6.93 -12.44
C LEU A 242 2.79 -6.55 -11.31
N ALA A 243 2.53 -5.46 -10.60
CA ALA A 243 3.29 -5.02 -9.45
C ALA A 243 2.38 -4.57 -8.31
N ARG A 244 2.88 -4.64 -7.07
CA ARG A 244 2.29 -3.92 -5.94
C ARG A 244 3.03 -2.62 -5.74
N PHE A 245 2.30 -1.51 -5.81
CA PHE A 245 2.90 -0.18 -5.84
C PHE A 245 3.19 0.31 -4.42
N GLU A 246 2.13 0.46 -3.61
CA GLU A 246 2.18 0.82 -2.19
C GLU A 246 0.85 0.45 -1.53
N GLY A 247 0.81 0.18 -0.21
CA GLY A 247 -0.46 -0.05 0.49
C GLY A 247 -1.37 -1.10 -0.17
N ASP A 248 -2.59 -0.68 -0.51
CA ASP A 248 -3.62 -1.43 -1.24
C ASP A 248 -3.67 -1.13 -2.75
N GLU A 249 -2.62 -0.50 -3.27
CA GLU A 249 -2.47 -0.13 -4.66
C GLU A 249 -1.65 -1.15 -5.46
N PHE A 250 -2.14 -1.47 -6.66
CA PHE A 250 -1.48 -2.36 -7.61
C PHE A 250 -1.36 -1.69 -8.97
N THR A 251 -0.36 -2.06 -9.75
CA THR A 251 -0.18 -1.58 -11.12
C THR A 251 -0.02 -2.71 -12.10
N VAL A 252 -0.54 -2.52 -13.32
CA VAL A 252 -0.36 -3.45 -14.43
C VAL A 252 0.15 -2.68 -15.63
N LEU A 253 1.26 -3.14 -16.20
CA LEU A 253 1.83 -2.61 -17.44
C LEU A 253 1.57 -3.61 -18.57
N LEU A 254 0.75 -3.19 -19.53
CA LEU A 254 0.45 -3.94 -20.74
C LEU A 254 1.37 -3.43 -21.84
N GLU A 255 2.25 -4.29 -22.34
CA GLU A 255 3.20 -3.96 -23.39
C GLU A 255 2.66 -4.44 -24.75
N GLN A 256 2.92 -3.67 -25.81
CA GLN A 256 2.61 -4.04 -27.21
C GLN A 256 1.13 -4.36 -27.46
N ILE A 257 0.24 -3.53 -26.92
CA ILE A 257 -1.21 -3.63 -27.18
C ILE A 257 -1.55 -3.08 -28.58
N GLU A 258 -2.63 -3.55 -29.17
CA GLU A 258 -3.15 -3.06 -30.46
C GLU A 258 -4.14 -1.90 -30.28
N SER A 259 -4.89 -1.89 -29.17
CA SER A 259 -5.86 -0.83 -28.87
C SER A 259 -6.10 -0.65 -27.37
N VAL A 260 -6.78 0.45 -27.03
CA VAL A 260 -7.27 0.71 -25.66
C VAL A 260 -8.28 -0.33 -25.19
N ASP A 261 -8.96 -1.01 -26.11
CA ASP A 261 -9.99 -2.00 -25.79
C ASP A 261 -9.40 -3.22 -25.08
N GLU A 262 -8.12 -3.57 -25.34
CA GLU A 262 -7.42 -4.61 -24.59
C GLU A 262 -7.24 -4.22 -23.11
N ALA A 263 -6.89 -2.96 -22.86
CA ALA A 263 -6.69 -2.44 -21.52
C ALA A 263 -8.01 -2.34 -20.74
N THR A 264 -9.09 -1.91 -21.40
CA THR A 264 -10.43 -1.85 -20.77
C THR A 264 -10.99 -3.25 -20.51
N LEU A 265 -10.83 -4.20 -21.45
CA LEU A 265 -11.24 -5.59 -21.25
C LEU A 265 -10.52 -6.25 -20.06
N LEU A 266 -9.22 -6.00 -19.92
CA LEU A 266 -8.47 -6.48 -18.76
C LEU A 266 -8.98 -5.84 -17.46
N ALA A 267 -9.28 -4.54 -17.46
CA ALA A 267 -9.84 -3.85 -16.30
C ALA A 267 -11.20 -4.43 -15.88
N GLU A 268 -12.09 -4.71 -16.84
CA GLU A 268 -13.37 -5.39 -16.59
C GLU A 268 -13.17 -6.79 -16.01
N THR A 269 -12.22 -7.55 -16.56
CA THR A 269 -11.88 -8.91 -16.08
C THR A 269 -11.39 -8.87 -14.63
N ILE A 270 -10.50 -7.93 -14.32
CA ILE A 270 -9.99 -7.73 -12.96
C ILE A 270 -11.12 -7.35 -12.00
N GLN A 271 -12.01 -6.43 -12.38
CA GLN A 271 -13.16 -6.05 -11.55
C GLN A 271 -14.08 -7.22 -11.25
N GLN A 272 -14.44 -7.99 -12.27
CA GLN A 272 -15.27 -9.18 -12.10
C GLN A 272 -14.60 -10.22 -11.19
N ALA A 273 -13.29 -10.41 -11.32
CA ALA A 273 -12.54 -11.33 -10.47
C ALA A 273 -12.49 -10.86 -9.01
N LEU A 274 -12.18 -9.60 -8.77
CA LEU A 274 -12.04 -9.05 -7.42
C LEU A 274 -13.39 -8.88 -6.71
N SER A 275 -14.49 -8.65 -7.43
CA SER A 275 -15.85 -8.57 -6.84
C SER A 275 -16.33 -9.84 -6.15
N LYS A 276 -15.72 -10.99 -6.45
CA LYS A 276 -16.00 -12.28 -5.78
C LYS A 276 -15.48 -12.25 -4.35
N SER A 277 -16.13 -12.98 -3.44
CA SER A 277 -15.70 -13.02 -2.04
C SER A 277 -14.29 -13.57 -1.84
N PHE A 278 -13.65 -13.11 -0.77
CA PHE A 278 -12.39 -13.60 -0.24
C PHE A 278 -12.65 -14.27 1.11
N LEU A 279 -12.23 -15.53 1.24
CA LEU A 279 -12.31 -16.24 2.51
C LEU A 279 -11.03 -15.96 3.31
N LEU A 280 -11.16 -15.17 4.39
CA LEU A 280 -10.08 -14.81 5.30
C LEU A 280 -10.33 -15.51 6.65
N HIS A 281 -9.68 -16.65 6.89
CA HIS A 281 -9.98 -17.55 8.01
C HIS A 281 -11.47 -17.95 8.07
N GLU A 282 -12.24 -17.40 9.03
CA GLU A 282 -13.67 -17.66 9.23
C GLU A 282 -14.58 -16.54 8.66
N HIS A 283 -14.00 -15.50 8.05
CA HIS A 283 -14.75 -14.36 7.53
C HIS A 283 -14.78 -14.36 6.00
N GLU A 284 -15.96 -14.10 5.44
CA GLU A 284 -16.14 -13.82 4.03
C GLU A 284 -16.12 -12.31 3.81
N VAL A 285 -15.17 -11.82 3.01
CA VAL A 285 -14.97 -10.40 2.75
C VAL A 285 -15.17 -10.11 1.27
N PHE A 286 -15.93 -9.05 0.99
CA PHE A 286 -16.13 -8.52 -0.36
C PHE A 286 -15.37 -7.22 -0.50
N ILE A 287 -14.57 -7.10 -1.55
CA ILE A 287 -13.85 -5.86 -1.87
C ILE A 287 -13.98 -5.59 -3.36
N ASN A 288 -14.15 -4.32 -3.71
CA ASN A 288 -14.16 -3.87 -5.10
C ASN A 288 -12.82 -3.20 -5.43
N THR A 289 -12.62 -2.88 -6.71
CA THR A 289 -11.46 -2.10 -7.12
C THR A 289 -11.87 -0.96 -8.04
N SER A 290 -11.24 0.19 -7.83
CA SER A 290 -11.28 1.32 -8.75
C SER A 290 -10.01 1.32 -9.59
N ILE A 291 -10.14 1.46 -10.91
CA ILE A 291 -9.03 1.32 -11.86
C ILE A 291 -8.89 2.58 -12.73
N GLY A 292 -7.68 3.10 -12.83
CA GLY A 292 -7.32 4.15 -13.78
C GLY A 292 -6.48 3.58 -14.92
N ILE A 293 -6.81 3.93 -16.16
CA ILE A 293 -6.14 3.44 -17.37
C ILE A 293 -5.51 4.62 -18.10
N VAL A 294 -4.23 4.54 -18.43
CA VAL A 294 -3.57 5.50 -19.34
C VAL A 294 -2.93 4.76 -20.49
N LEU A 295 -3.15 5.27 -21.71
CA LEU A 295 -2.39 4.85 -22.88
C LEU A 295 -1.06 5.58 -22.95
N GLY A 296 0.01 4.81 -23.06
CA GLY A 296 1.33 5.31 -23.36
C GLY A 296 1.41 5.92 -24.75
N ASN A 297 2.06 7.07 -24.86
CA ASN A 297 2.31 7.74 -26.12
C ASN A 297 3.68 8.46 -26.08
N VAL A 298 4.10 9.02 -27.21
CA VAL A 298 5.38 9.74 -27.36
C VAL A 298 5.44 11.08 -26.64
N GLU A 299 4.31 11.62 -26.14
CA GLU A 299 4.29 12.88 -25.38
C GLU A 299 4.77 12.68 -23.94
N TYR A 300 4.75 11.44 -23.45
CA TYR A 300 5.29 11.12 -22.13
C TYR A 300 6.82 10.99 -22.18
N GLU A 301 7.52 11.84 -21.43
CA GLU A 301 8.98 11.77 -21.28
C GLU A 301 9.41 11.03 -20.01
N GLN A 302 8.52 10.95 -19.01
CA GLN A 302 8.81 10.44 -17.67
C GLN A 302 7.74 9.45 -17.21
N PRO A 303 8.10 8.26 -16.69
CA PRO A 303 7.16 7.28 -16.14
C PRO A 303 6.24 7.85 -15.05
N GLU A 304 6.73 8.81 -14.28
CA GLU A 304 5.99 9.48 -13.20
C GLU A 304 4.76 10.22 -13.73
N HIS A 305 4.83 10.79 -14.93
CA HIS A 305 3.68 11.47 -15.55
C HIS A 305 2.57 10.49 -15.92
N LEU A 306 2.93 9.31 -16.45
CA LEU A 306 1.99 8.23 -16.77
C LEU A 306 1.28 7.73 -15.52
N LEU A 307 2.04 7.49 -14.45
CA LEU A 307 1.48 7.02 -13.18
C LEU A 307 0.57 8.06 -12.53
N ARG A 308 0.96 9.34 -12.54
CA ARG A 308 0.10 10.43 -12.04
C ARG A 308 -1.22 10.51 -12.80
N ASP A 309 -1.17 10.38 -14.12
CA ASP A 309 -2.36 10.45 -14.96
C ASP A 309 -3.25 9.20 -14.76
N ALA A 310 -2.65 8.03 -14.48
CA ALA A 310 -3.36 6.80 -14.17
C ALA A 310 -4.01 6.86 -12.79
N ASP A 311 -3.32 7.37 -11.79
CA ASP A 311 -3.87 7.66 -10.46
C ASP A 311 -5.02 8.68 -10.55
N THR A 312 -4.86 9.74 -11.35
CA THR A 312 -5.94 10.72 -11.60
C THR A 312 -7.19 10.05 -12.16
N ALA A 313 -7.02 9.10 -13.09
CA ALA A 313 -8.13 8.34 -13.63
C ALA A 313 -8.77 7.37 -12.62
N MET A 314 -7.95 6.69 -11.83
CA MET A 314 -8.42 5.83 -10.75
C MET A 314 -9.22 6.62 -9.71
N TYR A 315 -8.76 7.82 -9.35
CA TYR A 315 -9.48 8.70 -8.43
C TYR A 315 -10.83 9.15 -9.02
N GLN A 316 -10.88 9.45 -10.32
CA GLN A 316 -12.15 9.74 -10.98
C GLN A 316 -13.10 8.53 -10.95
N ALA A 317 -12.58 7.31 -11.11
CA ALA A 317 -13.37 6.10 -10.95
C ALA A 317 -14.00 6.01 -9.54
N LYS A 318 -13.23 6.33 -8.49
CA LYS A 318 -13.75 6.39 -7.11
C LYS A 318 -14.87 7.42 -6.95
N THR A 319 -14.67 8.64 -7.44
CA THR A 319 -15.65 9.73 -7.30
C THR A 319 -16.95 9.50 -8.09
N LEU A 320 -16.90 8.73 -9.17
CA LEU A 320 -18.08 8.36 -9.95
C LEU A 320 -18.89 7.20 -9.34
N GLY A 321 -18.48 6.68 -8.17
CA GLY A 321 -19.20 5.65 -7.43
C GLY A 321 -18.45 4.34 -7.25
N LYS A 322 -17.10 4.35 -7.31
CA LYS A 322 -16.21 3.20 -7.07
C LYS A 322 -16.49 2.01 -8.00
N ALA A 323 -15.79 0.89 -7.78
CA ALA A 323 -16.00 -0.40 -8.45
C ALA A 323 -16.06 -0.31 -10.00
N ARG A 324 -15.26 0.57 -10.59
CA ARG A 324 -15.27 0.87 -12.02
C ARG A 324 -13.91 1.31 -12.50
N TYR A 325 -13.75 1.37 -13.81
CA TYR A 325 -12.54 1.91 -14.43
C TYR A 325 -12.81 3.27 -15.07
N GLN A 326 -11.76 4.06 -15.26
CA GLN A 326 -11.76 5.25 -16.11
C GLN A 326 -10.51 5.26 -16.98
N VAL A 327 -10.70 5.59 -18.25
CA VAL A 327 -9.59 5.88 -19.16
C VAL A 327 -9.26 7.35 -19.05
N PHE A 328 -8.00 7.65 -18.78
CA PHE A 328 -7.50 9.01 -18.66
C PHE A 328 -7.73 9.80 -19.95
N ASN A 329 -8.15 11.05 -19.76
CA ASN A 329 -8.09 12.07 -20.80
C ASN A 329 -7.60 13.38 -20.18
N GLN A 330 -7.12 14.30 -21.03
CA GLN A 330 -6.51 15.56 -20.58
C GLN A 330 -7.45 16.43 -19.72
N ASP A 331 -8.77 16.34 -19.95
CA ASP A 331 -9.76 17.09 -19.17
C ASP A 331 -9.78 16.63 -17.71
N MET A 332 -9.48 15.37 -17.43
CA MET A 332 -9.45 14.81 -16.07
C MET A 332 -8.34 15.44 -15.23
N HIS A 333 -7.12 15.54 -15.78
CA HIS A 333 -6.02 16.23 -15.10
C HIS A 333 -6.34 17.70 -14.85
N THR A 334 -6.95 18.36 -15.84
CA THR A 334 -7.36 19.76 -15.73
C THR A 334 -8.41 19.94 -14.64
N ARG A 335 -9.39 19.04 -14.54
CA ARG A 335 -10.42 19.02 -13.48
C ARG A 335 -9.81 18.76 -12.10
N ALA A 336 -8.87 17.83 -11.98
CA ALA A 336 -8.20 17.54 -10.71
C ALA A 336 -7.43 18.76 -10.18
N LEU A 337 -6.64 19.42 -11.03
CA LEU A 337 -5.96 20.68 -10.67
C LEU A 337 -6.96 21.78 -10.32
N THR A 338 -8.02 21.91 -11.11
CA THR A 338 -9.09 22.90 -10.89
C THR A 338 -9.74 22.68 -9.53
N ARG A 339 -10.03 21.44 -9.16
CA ARG A 339 -10.62 21.07 -7.86
C ARG A 339 -9.68 21.40 -6.71
N LEU A 340 -8.39 21.08 -6.82
CA LEU A 340 -7.40 21.41 -5.79
C LEU A 340 -7.25 22.93 -5.58
N GLN A 341 -7.27 23.70 -6.67
CA GLN A 341 -7.31 25.15 -6.58
C GLN A 341 -8.59 25.62 -5.88
N LEU A 342 -9.74 25.10 -6.31
CA LEU A 342 -11.04 25.46 -5.74
C LEU A 342 -11.10 25.13 -4.24
N GLU A 343 -10.54 24.02 -3.80
CA GLU A 343 -10.45 23.66 -2.37
C GLU A 343 -9.65 24.68 -1.57
N ASN A 344 -8.47 25.06 -2.06
CA ASN A 344 -7.61 26.04 -1.41
C ASN A 344 -8.28 27.43 -1.35
N ASP A 345 -8.97 27.81 -2.42
CA ASP A 345 -9.69 29.07 -2.50
C ASP A 345 -10.93 29.05 -1.58
N LEU A 346 -11.65 27.93 -1.50
CA LEU A 346 -12.84 27.76 -0.66
C LEU A 346 -12.53 27.96 0.84
N ARG A 347 -11.37 27.48 1.31
CA ARG A 347 -10.89 27.72 2.68
C ARG A 347 -10.75 29.22 2.99
N ARG A 348 -10.34 30.01 2.01
CA ARG A 348 -10.15 31.47 2.16
C ARG A 348 -11.45 32.25 1.94
N ALA A 349 -12.36 31.72 1.14
CA ALA A 349 -13.59 32.38 0.72
C ALA A 349 -14.51 32.73 1.90
N ILE A 350 -14.56 31.87 2.93
CA ILE A 350 -15.38 32.09 4.14
C ILE A 350 -14.88 33.33 4.87
N ASP A 351 -13.58 33.41 5.17
CA ASP A 351 -12.97 34.55 5.87
C ASP A 351 -13.02 35.84 5.05
N ARG A 352 -12.99 35.73 3.73
CA ARG A 352 -12.99 36.87 2.79
C ARG A 352 -14.39 37.35 2.39
N GLN A 353 -15.44 36.75 2.95
CA GLN A 353 -16.83 37.11 2.64
C GLN A 353 -17.15 37.05 1.14
N GLU A 354 -16.64 36.01 0.45
CA GLU A 354 -16.82 35.84 -0.99
C GLU A 354 -18.14 35.15 -1.36
N PHE A 355 -18.94 34.73 -0.36
CA PHE A 355 -20.24 34.12 -0.58
C PHE A 355 -21.36 35.16 -0.60
N ILE A 356 -22.39 34.88 -1.39
CA ILE A 356 -23.63 35.64 -1.47
C ILE A 356 -24.81 34.67 -1.54
N VAL A 357 -25.99 35.09 -1.07
CA VAL A 357 -27.21 34.27 -1.11
C VAL A 357 -28.13 34.82 -2.20
N TYR A 358 -28.59 33.93 -3.07
CA TYR A 358 -29.62 34.20 -4.05
C TYR A 358 -30.94 33.60 -3.56
N TYR A 359 -32.07 34.13 -4.02
CA TYR A 359 -33.39 33.74 -3.57
C TYR A 359 -34.25 33.33 -4.75
N GLN A 360 -34.79 32.11 -4.73
CA GLN A 360 -35.73 31.65 -5.74
C GLN A 360 -37.15 31.59 -5.16
N PRO A 361 -38.17 32.18 -5.80
CA PRO A 361 -39.51 32.20 -5.25
C PRO A 361 -40.21 30.84 -5.41
N ILE A 362 -40.95 30.47 -4.36
CA ILE A 362 -41.88 29.33 -4.34
C ILE A 362 -43.30 29.89 -4.33
N ILE A 363 -44.10 29.46 -5.31
CA ILE A 363 -45.41 30.02 -5.61
C ILE A 363 -46.50 29.09 -5.07
N CYS A 364 -47.47 29.66 -4.36
CA CYS A 364 -48.70 28.98 -4.02
C CYS A 364 -49.59 28.87 -5.25
N LEU A 365 -49.83 27.65 -5.73
CA LEU A 365 -50.55 27.40 -6.97
C LEU A 365 -52.03 27.77 -6.89
N LEU A 366 -52.62 27.73 -5.70
CA LEU A 366 -54.01 28.15 -5.46
C LEU A 366 -54.19 29.67 -5.60
N THR A 367 -53.27 30.46 -5.03
CA THR A 367 -53.38 31.92 -5.00
C THR A 367 -52.65 32.59 -6.17
N GLY A 368 -51.72 31.87 -6.79
CA GLY A 368 -50.78 32.39 -7.78
C GLY A 368 -49.75 33.36 -7.18
N ARG A 369 -49.57 33.42 -5.86
CA ARG A 369 -48.68 34.37 -5.18
C ARG A 369 -47.45 33.69 -4.60
N ILE A 370 -46.39 34.45 -4.36
CA ILE A 370 -45.20 33.98 -3.64
C ILE A 370 -45.59 33.60 -2.21
N SER A 371 -45.21 32.39 -1.80
CA SER A 371 -45.42 31.86 -0.45
C SER A 371 -44.11 31.72 0.33
N SER A 372 -43.01 31.43 -0.36
CA SER A 372 -41.69 31.24 0.25
C SER A 372 -40.58 31.67 -0.71
N PHE A 373 -39.38 31.86 -0.19
CA PHE A 373 -38.16 31.87 -0.99
C PHE A 373 -37.24 30.73 -0.57
N GLU A 374 -36.55 30.12 -1.52
CA GLU A 374 -35.41 29.24 -1.25
C GLU A 374 -34.11 30.03 -1.32
N ALA A 375 -33.32 29.95 -0.25
CA ALA A 375 -32.01 30.54 -0.15
C ALA A 375 -30.94 29.63 -0.77
N LEU A 376 -30.29 30.15 -1.81
CA LEU A 376 -29.36 29.43 -2.65
C LEU A 376 -28.00 30.13 -2.61
N VAL A 377 -27.04 29.53 -1.94
CA VAL A 377 -25.68 30.08 -1.84
C VAL A 377 -25.03 30.19 -3.22
N ARG A 378 -24.22 31.23 -3.43
CA ARG A 378 -23.37 31.41 -4.60
C ARG A 378 -22.01 31.89 -4.14
N TRP A 379 -20.97 31.46 -4.84
CA TRP A 379 -19.61 31.92 -4.54
C TRP A 379 -19.17 32.94 -5.59
N LYS A 380 -18.97 34.18 -5.15
CA LYS A 380 -18.43 35.27 -5.96
C LYS A 380 -16.90 35.24 -5.92
N HIS A 381 -16.33 34.30 -6.65
CA HIS A 381 -14.89 34.10 -6.73
C HIS A 381 -14.20 35.29 -7.45
N PRO A 382 -13.10 35.86 -6.92
CA PRO A 382 -12.45 37.04 -7.48
C PRO A 382 -12.01 36.90 -8.95
N GLN A 383 -11.48 35.74 -9.32
CA GLN A 383 -10.98 35.45 -10.67
C GLN A 383 -11.99 34.73 -11.58
N ARG A 384 -12.85 33.86 -11.02
CA ARG A 384 -13.76 32.99 -11.77
C ARG A 384 -15.19 33.55 -11.92
N GLY A 385 -15.50 34.65 -11.24
CA GLY A 385 -16.85 35.20 -11.20
C GLY A 385 -17.76 34.35 -10.32
N LEU A 386 -19.01 34.17 -10.75
CA LEU A 386 -20.02 33.45 -9.97
C LEU A 386 -19.88 31.93 -10.17
N VAL A 387 -19.35 31.24 -9.18
CA VAL A 387 -19.21 29.78 -9.18
C VAL A 387 -20.51 29.14 -8.65
N PRO A 388 -21.11 28.18 -9.37
CA PRO A 388 -22.36 27.54 -8.98
C PRO A 388 -22.16 26.53 -7.83
N PRO A 389 -23.20 26.27 -7.01
CA PRO A 389 -23.13 25.32 -5.89
C PRO A 389 -22.59 23.94 -6.24
N ASN A 390 -23.00 23.39 -7.39
CA ASN A 390 -22.59 22.05 -7.83
C ASN A 390 -21.07 21.89 -7.96
N ASP A 391 -20.33 22.99 -8.15
CA ASP A 391 -18.88 22.96 -8.30
C ASP A 391 -18.16 22.99 -6.95
N PHE A 392 -18.73 23.61 -5.91
CA PHE A 392 -18.03 23.84 -4.63
C PHE A 392 -18.66 23.17 -3.41
N ILE A 393 -19.96 22.89 -3.40
CA ILE A 393 -20.63 22.20 -2.27
C ILE A 393 -20.04 20.80 -2.04
N PRO A 394 -19.81 19.95 -3.06
CA PRO A 394 -19.20 18.64 -2.84
C PRO A 394 -17.79 18.73 -2.21
N ILE A 395 -17.05 19.79 -2.53
CA ILE A 395 -15.72 20.05 -1.96
C ILE A 395 -15.85 20.54 -0.51
N ALA A 396 -16.81 21.45 -0.25
CA ALA A 396 -17.12 21.94 1.08
C ALA A 396 -17.51 20.79 2.01
N GLU A 397 -18.33 19.86 1.52
CA GLU A 397 -18.70 18.66 2.25
C GLU A 397 -17.47 17.80 2.52
N ALA A 398 -16.73 17.38 1.48
CA ALA A 398 -15.56 16.52 1.64
C ALA A 398 -14.54 17.06 2.66
N THR A 399 -14.33 18.38 2.68
CA THR A 399 -13.37 19.06 3.58
C THR A 399 -13.94 19.49 4.94
N GLY A 400 -15.25 19.36 5.15
CA GLY A 400 -15.93 19.83 6.36
C GLY A 400 -16.21 21.34 6.40
N LEU A 401 -15.80 22.10 5.38
CA LEU A 401 -16.10 23.53 5.24
C LEU A 401 -17.59 23.82 5.03
N ILE A 402 -18.40 22.82 4.68
CA ILE A 402 -19.85 22.95 4.58
C ILE A 402 -20.50 23.36 5.91
N ILE A 403 -19.88 23.02 7.06
CA ILE A 403 -20.41 23.37 8.38
C ILE A 403 -20.38 24.89 8.60
N PRO A 404 -19.21 25.57 8.56
CA PRO A 404 -19.17 27.02 8.71
C PRO A 404 -19.89 27.75 7.57
N LEU A 405 -19.83 27.24 6.34
CA LEU A 405 -20.55 27.82 5.21
C LEU A 405 -22.07 27.76 5.42
N GLY A 406 -22.61 26.60 5.78
CA GLY A 406 -24.04 26.43 5.95
C GLY A 406 -24.58 27.23 7.14
N PHE A 407 -23.81 27.39 8.22
CA PHE A 407 -24.16 28.32 9.29
C PHE A 407 -24.22 29.77 8.79
N TRP A 408 -23.23 30.20 8.00
CA TRP A 408 -23.23 31.53 7.38
C TRP A 408 -24.45 31.74 6.46
N VAL A 409 -24.82 30.73 5.65
CA VAL A 409 -26.01 30.79 4.80
C VAL A 409 -27.27 30.91 5.64
N LEU A 410 -27.44 30.08 6.68
CA LEU A 410 -28.58 30.14 7.59
C LEU A 410 -28.75 31.53 8.22
N GLU A 411 -27.67 32.09 8.76
CA GLU A 411 -27.67 33.40 9.40
C GLU A 411 -28.07 34.50 8.42
N ASN A 412 -27.45 34.53 7.23
CA ASN A 412 -27.72 35.57 6.22
C ASN A 412 -29.14 35.46 5.64
N SER A 413 -29.65 34.25 5.43
CA SER A 413 -31.02 34.03 4.98
C SER A 413 -32.05 34.49 6.00
N CYS A 414 -31.85 34.15 7.29
CA CYS A 414 -32.72 34.61 8.38
C CYS A 414 -32.66 36.15 8.53
N ARG A 415 -31.46 36.73 8.44
CA ARG A 415 -31.26 38.18 8.49
C ARG A 415 -31.97 38.88 7.34
N GLN A 416 -31.88 38.33 6.12
CA GLN A 416 -32.57 38.89 4.96
C GLN A 416 -34.09 38.81 5.11
N LEU A 417 -34.61 37.69 5.61
CA LEU A 417 -36.04 37.52 5.88
C LEU A 417 -36.54 38.57 6.89
N LYS A 418 -35.77 38.81 7.96
CA LYS A 418 -36.08 39.84 8.95
C LYS A 418 -36.11 41.24 8.34
N LEU A 419 -35.15 41.57 7.48
CA LEU A 419 -35.13 42.85 6.75
C LEU A 419 -36.35 43.02 5.85
N TRP A 420 -36.80 41.96 5.18
CA TRP A 420 -38.01 42.02 4.37
C TRP A 420 -39.28 42.19 5.21
N GLN A 421 -39.36 41.53 6.38
CA GLN A 421 -40.45 41.75 7.36
C GLN A 421 -40.53 43.21 7.80
N GLU A 422 -39.39 43.81 8.16
CA GLU A 422 -39.33 45.20 8.61
C GLU A 422 -39.74 46.18 7.50
N LYS A 423 -39.26 45.97 6.27
CA LYS A 423 -39.63 46.79 5.12
C LYS A 423 -41.13 46.68 4.78
N SER A 424 -41.70 45.48 4.88
CA SER A 424 -43.13 45.25 4.67
C SER A 424 -43.97 45.95 5.75
N ALA A 425 -43.56 45.85 7.01
CA ALA A 425 -44.21 46.56 8.13
C ALA A 425 -44.17 48.08 7.95
N GLN A 426 -43.04 48.64 7.49
CA GLN A 426 -42.92 50.07 7.17
C GLN A 426 -43.87 50.51 6.04
N ARG A 427 -44.21 49.61 5.11
CA ARG A 427 -45.17 49.85 4.03
C ARG A 427 -46.63 49.61 4.44
N GLY A 428 -46.88 49.13 5.67
CA GLY A 428 -48.21 48.77 6.14
C GLY A 428 -48.78 47.51 5.47
N GLU A 429 -47.91 46.65 4.94
CA GLU A 429 -48.29 45.40 4.28
C GLU A 429 -48.20 44.22 5.25
N ILE A 430 -49.02 43.19 5.03
CA ILE A 430 -48.93 41.93 5.78
C ILE A 430 -47.80 41.12 5.17
N PHE A 431 -46.80 40.79 5.98
CA PHE A 431 -45.72 39.89 5.60
C PHE A 431 -46.06 38.45 6.02
N ASP A 432 -46.33 37.60 5.04
CA ASP A 432 -46.66 36.18 5.24
C ASP A 432 -45.83 35.30 4.30
N ILE A 433 -44.51 35.40 4.42
CA ILE A 433 -43.55 34.62 3.64
C ILE A 433 -42.60 33.87 4.57
N THR A 434 -42.23 32.66 4.14
CA THR A 434 -41.20 31.83 4.77
C THR A 434 -39.89 31.85 3.97
N MET A 435 -38.80 31.42 4.61
CA MET A 435 -37.49 31.23 4.00
C MET A 435 -37.06 29.77 4.13
N SER A 436 -36.79 29.11 3.02
CA SER A 436 -36.21 27.77 2.93
C SER A 436 -34.70 27.84 2.89
N VAL A 437 -34.02 27.04 3.73
CA VAL A 437 -32.56 26.92 3.77
C VAL A 437 -32.16 25.45 3.73
N ASN A 438 -31.26 25.11 2.81
CA ASN A 438 -30.71 23.77 2.69
C ASN A 438 -29.76 23.42 3.85
N LEU A 439 -29.90 22.21 4.39
CA LEU A 439 -29.07 21.67 5.47
C LEU A 439 -28.32 20.42 4.98
N SER A 440 -26.98 20.49 4.98
CA SER A 440 -26.15 19.35 4.55
C SER A 440 -26.15 18.19 5.56
N VAL A 441 -25.88 16.97 5.07
CA VAL A 441 -25.72 15.74 5.89
C VAL A 441 -24.71 15.93 7.03
N LYS A 442 -23.62 16.67 6.75
CA LYS A 442 -22.56 16.91 7.74
C LYS A 442 -22.96 17.89 8.84
N GLN A 443 -23.78 18.89 8.51
CA GLN A 443 -24.35 19.80 9.51
C GLN A 443 -25.42 19.11 10.35
N PHE A 444 -26.24 18.28 9.71
CA PHE A 444 -27.25 17.46 10.36
C PHE A 444 -26.68 16.56 11.46
N SER A 445 -25.46 16.05 11.26
CA SER A 445 -24.75 15.23 12.24
C SER A 445 -24.04 16.03 13.35
N GLN A 446 -24.12 17.37 13.37
CA GLN A 446 -23.45 18.19 14.38
C GLN A 446 -24.25 18.23 15.70
N PRO A 447 -23.64 17.89 16.84
CA PRO A 447 -24.33 17.91 18.14
C PRO A 447 -24.87 19.27 18.56
N ASN A 448 -24.27 20.37 18.09
CA ASN A 448 -24.61 21.75 18.45
C ASN A 448 -25.50 22.47 17.41
N LEU A 449 -26.02 21.76 16.40
CA LEU A 449 -26.82 22.37 15.33
C LEU A 449 -28.05 23.12 15.88
N ILE A 450 -28.76 22.51 16.83
CA ILE A 450 -29.97 23.10 17.42
C ILE A 450 -29.64 24.40 18.17
N GLU A 451 -28.58 24.39 18.98
CA GLU A 451 -28.11 25.59 19.70
C GLU A 451 -27.74 26.72 18.73
N GLN A 452 -27.09 26.38 17.61
CA GLN A 452 -26.73 27.35 16.58
C GLN A 452 -27.97 27.98 15.92
N ILE A 453 -28.99 27.17 15.61
CA ILE A 453 -30.25 27.67 15.04
C ILE A 453 -30.95 28.60 16.05
N ASP A 454 -31.02 28.21 17.32
CA ASP A 454 -31.62 29.02 18.39
C ASP A 454 -30.92 30.37 18.51
N GLN A 455 -29.58 30.40 18.53
CA GLN A 455 -28.79 31.64 18.58
C GLN A 455 -29.10 32.59 17.40
N VAL A 456 -29.24 32.05 16.18
CA VAL A 456 -29.58 32.85 15.00
C VAL A 456 -30.98 33.43 15.12
N LEU A 457 -31.98 32.62 15.48
CA LEU A 457 -33.38 33.05 15.60
C LEU A 457 -33.56 34.08 16.71
N GLU A 458 -32.94 33.85 17.88
CA GLU A 458 -33.00 34.76 19.02
C GLU A 458 -32.33 36.11 18.73
N SER A 459 -31.12 36.09 18.14
CA SER A 459 -30.37 37.31 17.85
C SER A 459 -31.07 38.22 16.83
N LEU A 460 -31.85 37.64 15.91
CA LEU A 460 -32.62 38.36 14.90
C LEU A 460 -34.07 38.63 15.32
N GLN A 461 -34.51 38.09 16.46
CA GLN A 461 -35.92 38.09 16.89
C GLN A 461 -36.85 37.63 15.75
N LEU A 462 -36.47 36.54 15.08
CA LEU A 462 -37.23 35.94 14.00
C LEU A 462 -38.14 34.86 14.57
N ASP A 463 -39.42 34.89 14.18
CA ASP A 463 -40.34 33.81 14.53
C ASP A 463 -39.91 32.55 13.76
N SER A 464 -39.67 31.47 14.50
CA SER A 464 -39.15 30.20 13.99
C SER A 464 -40.05 29.58 12.92
N LYS A 465 -41.37 29.87 12.95
CA LYS A 465 -42.31 29.42 11.92
C LYS A 465 -42.04 30.01 10.53
N ASN A 466 -41.26 31.09 10.45
CA ASN A 466 -40.87 31.68 9.18
C ASN A 466 -39.66 30.98 8.54
N LEU A 467 -39.01 30.06 9.25
CA LEU A 467 -37.90 29.27 8.73
C LEU A 467 -38.36 27.86 8.33
N LYS A 468 -37.95 27.45 7.13
CA LYS A 468 -38.04 26.09 6.60
C LYS A 468 -36.63 25.54 6.44
N LEU A 469 -36.39 24.32 6.91
CA LEU A 469 -35.13 23.61 6.67
C LEU A 469 -35.36 22.49 5.65
N GLU A 470 -34.53 22.48 4.62
CA GLU A 470 -34.60 21.49 3.53
C GLU A 470 -33.49 20.47 3.69
N ILE A 471 -33.85 19.19 3.65
CA ILE A 471 -32.97 18.08 3.96
C ILE A 471 -33.18 17.01 2.91
N THR A 472 -32.08 16.57 2.29
CA THR A 472 -32.15 15.56 1.23
C THR A 472 -32.52 14.19 1.80
N GLU A 473 -33.16 13.37 0.97
CA GLU A 473 -33.54 12.00 1.33
C GLU A 473 -32.36 11.16 1.84
N THR A 474 -31.21 11.25 1.18
CA THR A 474 -29.99 10.51 1.56
C THR A 474 -29.51 10.90 2.96
N ALA A 475 -29.61 12.18 3.34
CA ALA A 475 -29.19 12.66 4.66
C ALA A 475 -29.96 11.98 5.80
N ILE A 476 -31.25 11.72 5.57
CA ILE A 476 -32.14 11.07 6.54
C ILE A 476 -31.84 9.58 6.62
N MET A 477 -31.61 8.94 5.46
CA MET A 477 -31.40 7.50 5.37
C MET A 477 -30.03 7.06 5.90
N ASP A 478 -29.03 7.95 5.92
CA ASP A 478 -27.72 7.68 6.51
C ASP A 478 -27.80 7.42 8.03
N ASN A 479 -28.72 8.06 8.76
CA ASN A 479 -28.93 7.84 10.20
C ASN A 479 -30.37 8.19 10.66
N PRO A 480 -31.33 7.27 10.49
CA PRO A 480 -32.76 7.56 10.69
C PRO A 480 -33.15 7.79 12.16
N GLU A 481 -32.45 7.16 13.12
CA GLU A 481 -32.72 7.38 14.54
C GLU A 481 -32.32 8.80 14.97
N LEU A 482 -31.12 9.25 14.58
CA LEU A 482 -30.67 10.61 14.84
C LEU A 482 -31.57 11.63 14.14
N ALA A 483 -32.04 11.31 12.93
CA ALA A 483 -33.01 12.13 12.20
C ALA A 483 -34.29 12.37 12.97
N SER A 484 -34.86 11.30 13.53
CA SER A 484 -36.11 11.38 14.30
C SER A 484 -35.96 12.31 15.50
N GLU A 485 -34.87 12.16 16.27
CA GLU A 485 -34.63 12.99 17.46
C GLU A 485 -34.43 14.47 17.08
N LEU A 486 -33.64 14.74 16.05
CA LEU A 486 -33.42 16.11 15.59
C LEU A 486 -34.72 16.76 15.07
N PHE A 487 -35.52 16.02 14.32
CA PHE A 487 -36.79 16.52 13.79
C PHE A 487 -37.78 16.85 14.89
N GLU A 488 -37.90 16.02 15.93
CA GLU A 488 -38.72 16.36 17.09
C GLU A 488 -38.25 17.66 17.76
N GLN A 489 -36.94 17.85 17.90
CA GLN A 489 -36.38 19.08 18.47
C GLN A 489 -36.64 20.32 17.60
N LEU A 490 -36.56 20.20 16.27
CA LEU A 490 -36.87 21.29 15.34
C LEU A 490 -38.37 21.61 15.32
N LYS A 491 -39.23 20.58 15.37
CA LYS A 491 -40.69 20.74 15.41
C LYS A 491 -41.17 21.31 16.74
N ALA A 492 -40.52 21.00 17.85
CA ALA A 492 -40.79 21.64 19.14
C ALA A 492 -40.56 23.16 19.09
N ARG A 493 -39.68 23.63 18.19
CA ARG A 493 -39.44 25.04 17.89
C ARG A 493 -40.37 25.60 16.83
N GLN A 494 -41.31 24.84 16.30
CA GLN A 494 -42.21 25.24 15.20
C GLN A 494 -41.47 25.56 13.88
N ILE A 495 -40.24 25.08 13.71
CA ILE A 495 -39.51 25.16 12.44
C ILE A 495 -40.13 24.15 11.48
N GLN A 496 -40.36 24.58 10.24
CA GLN A 496 -40.92 23.71 9.21
C GLN A 496 -39.83 22.86 8.57
N LEU A 497 -40.14 21.60 8.29
CA LEU A 497 -39.20 20.63 7.72
C LEU A 497 -39.65 20.21 6.32
N SER A 498 -38.74 20.28 5.37
CA SER A 498 -38.96 19.89 3.98
C SER A 498 -38.01 18.77 3.57
N LEU A 499 -38.56 17.73 2.96
CA LEU A 499 -37.79 16.69 2.31
C LEU A 499 -37.45 17.10 0.89
N ASP A 500 -36.16 17.19 0.58
CA ASP A 500 -35.64 17.59 -0.72
C ASP A 500 -35.22 16.40 -1.59
N ASP A 501 -35.17 16.60 -2.91
CA ASP A 501 -34.79 15.61 -3.93
C ASP A 501 -35.60 14.29 -3.89
N PHE A 502 -36.87 14.32 -3.46
CA PHE A 502 -37.65 13.10 -3.21
C PHE A 502 -37.86 12.27 -4.49
N GLY A 503 -37.58 10.97 -4.39
CA GLY A 503 -37.76 9.99 -5.47
C GLY A 503 -36.50 9.73 -6.30
N THR A 504 -35.41 10.46 -6.07
CA THR A 504 -34.10 10.20 -6.70
C THR A 504 -33.29 9.14 -5.94
N GLY A 505 -33.65 8.87 -4.68
CA GLY A 505 -33.01 7.89 -3.79
C GLY A 505 -33.82 6.60 -3.57
N TYR A 506 -33.29 5.72 -2.70
CA TYR A 506 -34.00 4.52 -2.25
C TYR A 506 -34.93 4.87 -1.08
N SER A 507 -36.10 5.42 -1.40
CA SER A 507 -37.06 5.80 -0.36
C SER A 507 -37.56 4.57 0.37
N SER A 508 -37.13 4.40 1.62
CA SER A 508 -37.80 3.46 2.50
C SER A 508 -39.08 4.14 3.01
N LEU A 509 -40.18 3.96 2.29
CA LEU A 509 -41.54 4.40 2.69
C LEU A 509 -41.86 4.04 4.15
N SER A 510 -41.21 3.00 4.67
CA SER A 510 -41.31 2.58 6.06
C SER A 510 -40.78 3.59 7.10
N TYR A 511 -39.92 4.54 6.71
CA TYR A 511 -39.44 5.60 7.60
C TYR A 511 -40.16 6.93 7.38
N LEU A 512 -40.57 7.23 6.15
CA LEU A 512 -41.21 8.50 5.82
C LEU A 512 -42.45 8.80 6.70
N HIS A 513 -43.26 7.79 7.01
CA HIS A 513 -44.44 7.95 7.87
C HIS A 513 -44.13 8.27 9.34
N ARG A 514 -42.87 8.10 9.78
CA ARG A 514 -42.44 8.33 11.16
C ARG A 514 -41.88 9.73 11.37
N PHE A 515 -41.40 10.37 10.31
CA PHE A 515 -40.77 11.67 10.41
C PHE A 515 -41.82 12.79 10.40
N PRO A 516 -41.74 13.77 11.31
CA PRO A 516 -42.69 14.87 11.40
C PRO A 516 -42.39 15.95 10.36
N LEU A 517 -42.37 15.57 9.08
CA LEU A 517 -42.12 16.45 7.94
C LEU A 517 -43.38 17.23 7.57
N ASP A 518 -43.20 18.45 7.06
CA ASP A 518 -44.29 19.32 6.61
C ASP A 518 -44.45 19.31 5.09
N ILE A 519 -43.33 19.18 4.37
CA ILE A 519 -43.26 19.39 2.93
C ILE A 519 -42.44 18.29 2.25
N ILE A 520 -42.88 17.86 1.06
CA ILE A 520 -42.11 17.04 0.13
C ILE A 520 -41.84 17.86 -1.14
N LYS A 521 -40.57 17.93 -1.56
CA LYS A 521 -40.16 18.55 -2.83
C LYS A 521 -39.95 17.47 -3.88
N ILE A 522 -40.72 17.53 -4.97
CA ILE A 522 -40.57 16.62 -6.11
C ILE A 522 -39.43 17.13 -6.98
N ASP A 523 -38.39 16.31 -7.12
CA ASP A 523 -37.21 16.67 -7.93
C ASP A 523 -37.60 16.99 -9.38
N ARG A 524 -36.87 17.94 -9.96
CA ARG A 524 -37.06 18.41 -11.32
C ARG A 524 -37.04 17.29 -12.37
N SER A 525 -36.33 16.18 -12.15
CA SER A 525 -36.23 15.09 -13.13
C SER A 525 -37.58 14.45 -13.44
N PHE A 526 -38.50 14.45 -12.47
CA PHE A 526 -39.88 13.98 -12.66
C PHE A 526 -40.75 15.01 -13.37
N ILE A 527 -40.52 16.31 -13.10
CA ILE A 527 -41.29 17.43 -13.67
C ILE A 527 -40.91 17.71 -15.13
N SER A 528 -39.62 17.59 -15.47
CA SER A 528 -39.03 17.97 -16.77
C SER A 528 -39.73 17.36 -17.98
N ASN A 529 -40.30 16.15 -17.85
CA ASN A 529 -40.89 15.38 -18.94
C ASN A 529 -42.40 15.09 -18.76
N LEU A 530 -43.10 15.87 -17.93
CA LEU A 530 -44.54 15.71 -17.68
C LEU A 530 -45.39 15.79 -18.96
N ASP A 531 -44.94 16.54 -19.97
CA ASP A 531 -45.71 16.83 -21.18
C ASP A 531 -45.65 15.69 -22.23
N SER A 532 -44.75 14.72 -22.08
CA SER A 532 -44.42 13.74 -23.15
C SER A 532 -44.48 12.26 -22.74
N MET A 533 -44.52 11.93 -21.45
CA MET A 533 -44.43 10.55 -20.95
C MET A 533 -45.53 10.27 -19.91
N GLU A 534 -46.52 9.43 -20.24
CA GLU A 534 -47.61 9.01 -19.32
C GLU A 534 -47.07 8.47 -17.97
N LYS A 535 -45.92 7.79 -17.98
CA LYS A 535 -45.30 7.23 -16.78
C LYS A 535 -44.87 8.27 -15.74
N ASN A 536 -44.36 9.44 -16.17
CA ASN A 536 -43.90 10.46 -15.22
C ASN A 536 -45.10 11.13 -14.52
N LEU A 537 -46.20 11.28 -15.25
CA LEU A 537 -47.45 11.78 -14.69
C LEU A 537 -47.97 10.86 -13.57
N GLU A 538 -47.96 9.55 -13.80
CA GLU A 538 -48.37 8.56 -12.79
C GLU A 538 -47.50 8.62 -11.53
N VAL A 539 -46.17 8.77 -11.68
CA VAL A 539 -45.24 8.89 -10.55
C VAL A 539 -45.52 10.17 -9.75
N VAL A 540 -45.62 11.32 -10.40
CA VAL A 540 -45.93 12.60 -9.72
C VAL A 540 -47.27 12.52 -9.00
N GLN A 541 -48.30 11.91 -9.62
CA GLN A 541 -49.60 11.71 -8.99
C GLN A 541 -49.51 10.76 -7.78
N ALA A 542 -48.70 9.71 -7.84
CA ALA A 542 -48.47 8.81 -6.72
C ALA A 542 -47.78 9.52 -5.55
N ILE A 543 -46.77 10.37 -5.83
CA ILE A 543 -46.06 11.15 -4.82
C ILE A 543 -47.01 12.16 -4.15
N LEU A 544 -47.81 12.89 -4.94
CA LEU A 544 -48.82 13.83 -4.43
C LEU A 544 -49.81 13.13 -3.50
N ASN A 545 -50.36 12.00 -3.94
CA ASN A 545 -51.27 11.23 -3.12
C ASN A 545 -50.61 10.77 -1.82
N LEU A 546 -49.39 10.25 -1.87
CA LEU A 546 -48.65 9.83 -0.68
C LEU A 546 -48.47 10.99 0.31
N ALA A 547 -48.01 12.15 -0.17
CA ALA A 547 -47.81 13.35 0.65
C ALA A 547 -49.11 13.77 1.34
N HIS A 548 -50.22 13.85 0.61
CA HIS A 548 -51.52 14.23 1.16
C HIS A 548 -52.03 13.21 2.20
N HIS A 549 -51.81 11.91 2.00
CA HIS A 549 -52.19 10.89 2.99
C HIS A 549 -51.38 10.99 4.28
N LEU A 550 -50.15 11.50 4.20
CA LEU A 550 -49.28 11.77 5.35
C LEU A 550 -49.49 13.17 5.94
N GLY A 551 -50.39 13.98 5.36
CA GLY A 551 -50.67 15.35 5.81
C GLY A 551 -49.57 16.36 5.45
N MET A 552 -48.73 16.04 4.46
CA MET A 552 -47.66 16.89 3.96
C MET A 552 -48.11 17.69 2.73
N SER A 553 -47.60 18.91 2.57
CA SER A 553 -47.77 19.71 1.34
C SER A 553 -46.68 19.36 0.33
N VAL A 554 -46.92 19.63 -0.96
CA VAL A 554 -45.96 19.32 -2.03
C VAL A 554 -45.47 20.57 -2.74
N VAL A 555 -44.16 20.63 -2.98
CA VAL A 555 -43.51 21.60 -3.88
C VAL A 555 -43.04 20.84 -5.12
N ALA A 556 -43.53 21.22 -6.29
CA ALA A 556 -42.99 20.72 -7.55
C ALA A 556 -41.86 21.62 -8.07
N GLU A 557 -40.69 21.04 -8.34
CA GLU A 557 -39.50 21.79 -8.76
C GLU A 557 -39.24 21.75 -10.27
N GLY A 558 -38.52 22.75 -10.77
CA GLY A 558 -38.06 22.75 -12.16
C GLY A 558 -39.18 22.99 -13.18
N ILE A 559 -40.21 23.75 -12.82
CA ILE A 559 -41.28 24.13 -13.75
C ILE A 559 -40.74 25.19 -14.73
N GLU A 560 -40.79 24.87 -16.02
CA GLU A 560 -40.24 25.70 -17.10
C GLU A 560 -41.32 26.25 -18.04
N ASN A 561 -42.48 25.60 -18.12
CA ASN A 561 -43.53 25.96 -19.07
C ASN A 561 -44.94 25.98 -18.44
N GLN A 562 -45.89 26.59 -19.16
CA GLN A 562 -47.29 26.75 -18.69
C GLN A 562 -48.10 25.44 -18.68
N GLU A 563 -47.71 24.46 -19.49
CA GLU A 563 -48.39 23.15 -19.57
C GLU A 563 -48.13 22.36 -18.28
N GLN A 564 -46.87 22.25 -17.86
CA GLN A 564 -46.45 21.69 -16.57
C GLN A 564 -47.19 22.34 -15.39
N LEU A 565 -47.24 23.68 -15.37
CA LEU A 565 -47.95 24.43 -14.33
C LEU A 565 -49.44 24.08 -14.28
N SER A 566 -50.09 24.03 -15.44
CA SER A 566 -51.51 23.72 -15.56
C SER A 566 -51.82 22.30 -15.11
N LEU A 567 -50.95 21.35 -15.45
CA LEU A 567 -51.08 19.95 -15.05
C LEU A 567 -50.91 19.77 -13.54
N LEU A 568 -49.89 20.39 -12.93
CA LEU A 568 -49.67 20.34 -11.49
C LEU A 568 -50.82 20.97 -10.69
N ARG A 569 -51.42 22.06 -11.20
CA ARG A 569 -52.65 22.64 -10.64
C ARG A 569 -53.82 21.65 -10.70
N LEU A 570 -53.99 20.95 -11.82
CA LEU A 570 -55.06 19.95 -11.99
C LEU A 570 -54.88 18.75 -11.03
N LEU A 571 -53.64 18.34 -10.80
CA LEU A 571 -53.29 17.26 -9.87
C LEU A 571 -53.41 17.66 -8.40
N GLY A 572 -53.65 18.94 -8.10
CA GLY A 572 -53.84 19.45 -6.75
C GLY A 572 -52.55 19.75 -5.99
N CYS A 573 -51.42 19.95 -6.69
CA CYS A 573 -50.17 20.38 -6.05
C CYS A 573 -50.32 21.78 -5.44
N GLU A 574 -49.81 21.98 -4.21
CA GLU A 574 -49.97 23.24 -3.48
C GLU A 574 -48.95 24.30 -3.86
N LEU A 575 -47.69 23.89 -4.03
CA LEU A 575 -46.56 24.79 -4.19
C LEU A 575 -45.72 24.43 -5.42
N ALA A 576 -45.07 25.43 -5.99
CA ALA A 576 -44.34 25.29 -7.24
C ALA A 576 -43.11 26.20 -7.30
N GLN A 577 -42.02 25.69 -7.84
CA GLN A 577 -40.77 26.41 -8.04
C GLN A 577 -40.20 26.08 -9.42
N GLY A 578 -39.61 27.07 -10.10
CA GLY A 578 -39.04 26.87 -11.41
C GLY A 578 -38.77 28.15 -12.19
N TYR A 579 -38.09 28.01 -13.32
CA TYR A 579 -37.67 29.13 -14.16
C TYR A 579 -38.81 29.81 -14.90
N LEU A 580 -39.99 29.17 -14.97
CA LEU A 580 -41.23 29.82 -15.42
C LEU A 580 -41.55 31.06 -14.57
N PHE A 581 -41.31 30.99 -13.26
CA PHE A 581 -41.61 32.08 -12.33
C PHE A 581 -40.44 33.07 -12.25
N ALA A 582 -39.27 32.56 -11.86
CA ALA A 582 -38.01 33.28 -11.83
C ALA A 582 -36.84 32.29 -11.68
N LYS A 583 -35.70 32.65 -12.27
CA LYS A 583 -34.40 32.08 -11.87
C LYS A 583 -34.03 32.58 -10.47
N PRO A 584 -33.08 31.94 -9.76
CA PRO A 584 -32.54 32.49 -8.53
C PRO A 584 -32.10 33.95 -8.70
N LEU A 585 -32.60 34.84 -7.85
CA LEU A 585 -32.42 36.28 -7.91
C LEU A 585 -31.46 36.75 -6.82
N ASP A 586 -30.72 37.83 -7.06
CA ASP A 586 -30.05 38.51 -5.95
C ASP A 586 -31.06 39.20 -5.00
N THR A 587 -30.57 39.73 -3.89
CA THR A 587 -31.40 40.37 -2.86
C THR A 587 -32.31 41.48 -3.43
N GLU A 588 -31.80 42.34 -4.30
CA GLU A 588 -32.53 43.50 -4.80
C GLU A 588 -33.63 43.09 -5.79
N ALA A 589 -33.32 42.16 -6.69
CA ALA A 589 -34.28 41.62 -7.63
C ALA A 589 -35.37 40.79 -6.94
N ALA A 590 -35.01 39.97 -5.94
CA ALA A 590 -35.98 39.21 -5.15
C ALA A 590 -36.93 40.13 -4.38
N GLU A 591 -36.38 41.19 -3.77
CA GLU A 591 -37.16 42.19 -3.06
C GLU A 591 -38.13 42.94 -3.99
N THR A 592 -37.65 43.35 -5.17
CA THR A 592 -38.47 44.02 -6.18
C THR A 592 -39.59 43.10 -6.66
N LEU A 593 -39.28 41.84 -6.92
CA LEU A 593 -40.28 40.84 -7.33
C LEU A 593 -41.34 40.67 -6.24
N PHE A 594 -40.94 40.47 -4.99
CA PHE A 594 -41.87 40.28 -3.89
C PHE A 594 -42.85 41.46 -3.74
N PHE A 595 -42.33 42.69 -3.65
CA PHE A 595 -43.16 43.88 -3.43
C PHE A 595 -43.95 44.34 -4.66
N SER A 596 -43.72 43.77 -5.84
CA SER A 596 -44.55 44.00 -7.02
C SER A 596 -45.88 43.23 -6.99
N HIS A 597 -46.06 42.34 -5.99
CA HIS A 597 -47.23 41.48 -5.82
C HIS A 597 -47.63 40.72 -7.09
N PRO A 598 -46.70 39.99 -7.73
CA PRO A 598 -46.96 39.29 -8.98
C PRO A 598 -47.96 38.15 -8.75
N LYS A 599 -48.73 37.84 -9.79
CA LYS A 599 -49.67 36.72 -9.79
C LYS A 599 -49.50 35.89 -11.06
N TRP A 600 -49.26 34.59 -10.89
CA TRP A 600 -49.11 33.61 -11.98
C TRP A 600 -50.35 32.76 -12.20
#